data_AF-A0A8E0S4N7-F1
#
_entry.id   AF-A0A8E0S4N7-F1
#
_cell.length_a   1.000
_cell.length_b   1.000
_cell.length_c   1.000
_cell.angle_alpha   90.00
_cell.angle_beta   90.00
_cell.angle_gamma   90.00
#
_symmetry.space_group_name_H-M   'P 1'
#
loop_
_entity.id
_entity.type
_entity.pdbx_description
1 polymer ?
#
loop_
_entity_poly.entity_id
_entity_poly.type
_entity_poly.pdbx_seq_one_letter_code
_entity_poly.pdbx_strand_id
1 'polypeptide(L)'
;MDKANNPQGAKPNFATGGKRSGPTSPKEAMLSWCRAVTKGYEGVEINNFGSSWGDGLAFCAMIHHFYPDSFDFSELKPENRRHNFELAFEKAEKLGNVAPLLDVEDLMRMKVPDWKCVFTQIQLYYRRFHLEEGKNAHVPPVGIIPKVAPPPAATAPADSEPLASQSTE
;
A
#
# COMPACT_ATOMS: atom_id res chain seq x y z
N MET A 1 23.94 -62.76 -39.20
CA MET A 1 22.74 -61.91 -39.25
C MET A 1 22.57 -61.27 -37.88
N ASP A 2 23.26 -60.17 -37.56
CA ASP A 2 22.96 -58.81 -38.05
C ASP A 2 21.52 -58.43 -37.66
N LYS A 3 21.18 -57.39 -36.89
CA LYS A 3 21.85 -56.14 -36.50
C LYS A 3 20.94 -55.41 -35.49
N ALA A 4 21.56 -54.53 -34.68
CA ALA A 4 21.03 -53.26 -34.14
C ALA A 4 19.91 -53.34 -33.07
N ASN A 5 19.87 -52.58 -31.97
CA ASN A 5 20.61 -51.41 -31.51
C ASN A 5 20.38 -51.20 -29.99
N ASN A 6 21.39 -50.68 -29.31
CA ASN A 6 21.47 -50.18 -27.93
C ASN A 6 20.91 -48.71 -27.84
N PRO A 7 21.23 -47.86 -26.83
CA PRO A 7 20.95 -47.79 -25.38
C PRO A 7 20.06 -46.58 -24.96
N GLN A 8 19.88 -46.42 -23.63
CA GLN A 8 19.82 -45.16 -22.86
C GLN A 8 18.44 -44.52 -22.56
N GLY A 9 18.20 -44.29 -21.26
CA GLY A 9 17.08 -43.48 -20.80
C GLY A 9 17.04 -43.20 -19.31
N ALA A 10 18.19 -43.03 -18.64
CA ALA A 10 18.20 -42.35 -17.34
C ALA A 10 17.90 -40.86 -17.56
N LYS A 11 16.85 -40.34 -16.91
CA LYS A 11 16.66 -38.90 -16.73
C LYS A 11 16.46 -38.62 -15.24
N PRO A 12 17.36 -37.87 -14.59
CA PRO A 12 17.08 -37.28 -13.30
C PRO A 12 16.19 -36.07 -13.53
N ASN A 13 14.99 -36.03 -12.91
CA ASN A 13 14.18 -34.83 -12.96
C ASN A 13 14.56 -33.91 -11.79
N PHE A 14 15.27 -32.86 -12.15
CA PHE A 14 15.69 -31.77 -11.30
C PHE A 14 14.49 -31.05 -10.65
N ALA A 15 14.64 -30.78 -9.36
CA ALA A 15 14.17 -29.59 -8.64
C ALA A 15 12.80 -29.01 -9.05
N THR A 16 11.76 -29.29 -8.25
CA THR A 16 10.69 -28.31 -8.04
C THR A 16 11.12 -27.43 -6.87
N GLY A 17 11.97 -26.45 -7.18
CA GLY A 17 12.22 -25.33 -6.29
C GLY A 17 10.89 -24.65 -5.97
N GLY A 18 10.57 -24.56 -4.68
CA GLY A 18 9.48 -23.73 -4.18
C GLY A 18 9.63 -22.34 -4.77
N LYS A 19 8.68 -21.97 -5.63
CA LYS A 19 8.55 -20.63 -6.20
C LYS A 19 8.37 -19.69 -5.01
N ARG A 20 9.44 -19.00 -4.62
CA ARG A 20 9.33 -17.78 -3.80
C ARG A 20 8.63 -16.76 -4.68
N SER A 21 7.30 -16.78 -4.69
CA SER A 21 6.48 -15.79 -5.34
C SER A 21 6.59 -14.50 -4.54
N GLY A 22 7.60 -13.69 -4.86
CA GLY A 22 7.50 -12.25 -4.64
C GLY A 22 6.29 -11.71 -5.41
N PRO A 23 5.71 -10.57 -4.98
CA PRO A 23 4.55 -10.00 -5.64
C PRO A 23 4.84 -9.78 -7.12
N THR A 24 4.00 -10.35 -7.99
CA THR A 24 4.19 -10.38 -9.44
C THR A 24 3.75 -9.07 -10.12
N SER A 25 3.10 -8.16 -9.38
CA SER A 25 2.72 -6.83 -9.84
C SER A 25 2.73 -5.76 -8.71
N PRO A 26 2.82 -4.45 -9.03
CA PRO A 26 2.72 -3.37 -8.03
C PRO A 26 1.42 -3.45 -7.19
N LYS A 27 0.33 -3.91 -7.80
CA LYS A 27 -0.96 -4.11 -7.13
C LYS A 27 -0.88 -5.21 -6.08
N GLU A 28 -0.20 -6.32 -6.39
CA GLU A 28 0.04 -7.40 -5.44
C GLU A 28 1.00 -7.01 -4.32
N ALA A 29 2.03 -6.21 -4.62
CA ALA A 29 2.93 -5.68 -3.60
C ALA A 29 2.15 -4.82 -2.59
N MET A 30 1.24 -3.97 -3.09
CA MET A 30 0.39 -3.14 -2.24
C MET A 30 -0.60 -3.99 -1.41
N LEU A 31 -1.21 -5.03 -2.00
CA LEU A 31 -2.05 -5.96 -1.24
C LEU A 31 -1.26 -6.69 -0.14
N SER A 32 -0.04 -7.12 -0.46
CA SER A 32 0.85 -7.75 0.52
C SER A 32 1.16 -6.81 1.68
N TRP A 33 1.40 -5.52 1.40
CA TRP A 33 1.62 -4.52 2.42
C TRP A 33 0.38 -4.29 3.29
N CYS A 34 -0.80 -4.10 2.68
CA CYS A 34 -2.06 -3.98 3.41
C CYS A 34 -2.28 -5.16 4.37
N ARG A 35 -2.05 -6.38 3.91
CA ARG A 35 -2.16 -7.60 4.74
C ARG A 35 -1.13 -7.66 5.85
N ALA A 36 0.09 -7.18 5.62
CA ALA A 36 1.12 -7.14 6.64
C ALA A 36 0.77 -6.15 7.76
N VAL A 37 0.31 -4.95 7.40
CA VAL A 37 -0.09 -3.87 8.34
C VAL A 37 -1.33 -4.27 9.15
N THR A 38 -2.30 -4.93 8.52
CA THR A 38 -3.56 -5.34 9.17
C THR A 38 -3.52 -6.74 9.77
N LYS A 39 -2.35 -7.38 9.83
CA LYS A 39 -2.21 -8.71 10.41
C LYS A 39 -2.55 -8.68 11.90
N GLY A 40 -3.52 -9.50 12.32
CA GLY A 40 -3.93 -9.64 13.72
C GLY A 40 -5.12 -8.77 14.12
N TYR A 41 -5.65 -7.94 13.22
CA TYR A 41 -6.91 -7.24 13.44
C TYR A 41 -8.10 -8.18 13.19
N GLU A 42 -8.94 -8.35 14.20
CA GLU A 42 -10.14 -9.18 14.08
C GLU A 42 -11.13 -8.56 13.09
N GLY A 43 -11.78 -9.39 12.27
CA GLY A 43 -12.75 -8.93 11.27
C GLY A 43 -12.14 -8.23 10.05
N VAL A 44 -10.81 -8.18 9.91
CA VAL A 44 -10.15 -7.54 8.75
C VAL A 44 -9.45 -8.57 7.88
N GLU A 45 -9.98 -8.78 6.68
CA GLU A 45 -9.35 -9.63 5.66
C GLU A 45 -9.26 -8.92 4.30
N ILE A 46 -8.04 -8.50 3.94
CA ILE A 46 -7.79 -7.74 2.72
C ILE A 46 -7.40 -8.68 1.58
N ASN A 47 -8.32 -8.92 0.65
CA ASN A 47 -8.13 -9.77 -0.53
C ASN A 47 -8.19 -9.01 -1.85
N ASN A 48 -8.72 -7.79 -1.82
CA ASN A 48 -8.85 -6.93 -2.99
C ASN A 48 -8.86 -5.45 -2.55
N PHE A 49 -8.99 -4.54 -3.50
CA PHE A 49 -9.17 -3.09 -3.25
C PHE A 49 -10.63 -2.65 -3.37
N GLY A 50 -11.59 -3.57 -3.27
CA GLY A 50 -13.02 -3.28 -3.39
C GLY A 50 -13.76 -3.74 -2.14
N SER A 51 -14.39 -4.92 -2.21
CA SER A 51 -15.26 -5.42 -1.15
C SER A 51 -14.60 -5.57 0.21
N SER A 52 -13.30 -5.87 0.28
CA SER A 52 -12.53 -5.94 1.54
C SER A 52 -12.46 -4.60 2.30
N TRP A 53 -12.86 -3.50 1.68
CA TRP A 53 -12.83 -2.15 2.24
C TRP A 53 -14.23 -1.59 2.45
N GLY A 54 -15.27 -2.38 2.18
CA GLY A 54 -16.65 -1.91 2.16
C GLY A 54 -17.21 -1.55 3.53
N ASP A 55 -16.67 -2.13 4.61
CA ASP A 55 -17.13 -1.91 5.99
C ASP A 55 -16.35 -0.83 6.75
N GLY A 56 -15.28 -0.30 6.16
CA GLY A 56 -14.40 0.70 6.77
C GLY A 56 -13.38 0.15 7.75
N LEU A 57 -13.50 -1.11 8.21
CA LEU A 57 -12.60 -1.67 9.22
C LEU A 57 -11.15 -1.78 8.71
N ALA A 58 -10.97 -2.10 7.43
CA ALA A 58 -9.64 -2.13 6.82
C ALA A 58 -8.93 -0.76 6.87
N PHE A 59 -9.67 0.35 6.69
CA PHE A 59 -9.09 1.69 6.80
C PHE A 59 -8.74 2.01 8.25
N CYS A 60 -9.62 1.71 9.21
CA CYS A 60 -9.36 1.88 10.64
C CYS A 60 -8.14 1.06 11.08
N ALA A 61 -8.04 -0.21 10.72
CA ALA A 61 -6.93 -1.08 11.10
C ALA A 61 -5.58 -0.56 10.62
N MET A 62 -5.54 -0.02 9.40
CA MET A 62 -4.32 0.61 8.89
C MET A 62 -3.88 1.81 9.72
N ILE A 63 -4.80 2.72 10.05
CA ILE A 63 -4.46 3.92 10.82
C ILE A 63 -4.06 3.54 12.24
N HIS A 64 -4.80 2.61 12.85
CA HIS A 64 -4.51 2.11 14.20
C HIS A 64 -3.15 1.40 14.26
N HIS A 65 -2.70 0.75 13.19
CA HIS A 65 -1.35 0.16 13.15
C HIS A 65 -0.24 1.21 13.31
N PHE A 66 -0.37 2.37 12.67
CA PHE A 66 0.61 3.45 12.76
C PHE A 66 0.38 4.36 13.97
N TYR A 67 -0.88 4.49 14.42
CA TYR A 67 -1.29 5.31 15.54
C TYR A 67 -2.21 4.51 16.48
N PRO A 68 -1.65 3.57 17.27
CA PRO A 68 -2.46 2.72 18.15
C PRO A 68 -3.21 3.51 19.23
N ASP A 69 -2.67 4.65 19.64
CA ASP A 69 -3.31 5.52 20.66
C ASP A 69 -4.41 6.43 20.08
N SER A 70 -4.75 6.31 18.79
CA SER A 70 -5.66 7.24 18.13
C SER A 70 -7.14 6.98 18.38
N PHE A 71 -7.52 5.71 18.60
CA PHE A 71 -8.86 5.22 18.95
C PHE A 71 -8.78 3.73 19.33
N ASP A 72 -9.81 3.17 19.97
CA ASP A 72 -9.86 1.74 20.28
C ASP A 72 -10.47 0.96 19.11
N PHE A 73 -9.65 0.12 18.45
CA PHE A 73 -10.14 -0.72 17.35
C PHE A 73 -11.12 -1.81 17.82
N SER A 74 -10.99 -2.30 19.06
CA SER A 74 -11.80 -3.43 19.57
C SER A 74 -13.28 -3.08 19.74
N GLU A 75 -13.60 -1.80 19.85
CA GLU A 75 -14.98 -1.31 19.92
C GLU A 75 -15.65 -1.17 18.53
N LEU A 76 -14.85 -1.23 17.45
CA LEU A 76 -15.35 -1.07 16.10
C LEU A 76 -16.07 -2.33 15.61
N LYS A 77 -17.11 -2.11 14.82
CA LYS A 77 -17.99 -3.16 14.32
C LYS A 77 -18.24 -2.99 12.82
N PRO A 78 -18.28 -4.06 12.03
CA PRO A 78 -18.48 -3.98 10.58
C PRO A 78 -19.87 -3.41 10.21
N GLU A 79 -20.85 -3.50 11.11
CA GLU A 79 -22.18 -2.93 10.91
C GLU A 79 -22.16 -1.39 10.96
N ASN A 80 -21.21 -0.80 11.68
CA ASN A 80 -21.08 0.65 11.88
C ASN A 80 -20.27 1.31 10.75
N ARG A 81 -20.55 0.95 9.50
CA ARG A 81 -19.77 1.34 8.31
C ARG A 81 -19.49 2.85 8.23
N ARG A 82 -20.53 3.67 8.41
CA ARG A 82 -20.42 5.14 8.36
C ARG A 82 -19.40 5.65 9.36
N HIS A 83 -19.55 5.24 10.62
CA HIS A 83 -18.65 5.64 11.70
C HIS A 83 -17.21 5.20 11.41
N ASN A 84 -17.02 3.97 10.93
CA ASN A 84 -15.68 3.46 10.60
C ASN A 84 -15.00 4.32 9.51
N PHE A 85 -15.72 4.70 8.44
CA PHE A 85 -15.17 5.55 7.41
C PHE A 85 -14.86 6.97 7.90
N GLU A 86 -15.80 7.60 8.61
CA GLU A 86 -15.62 8.94 9.17
C GLU A 86 -14.42 8.98 10.12
N LEU A 87 -14.34 8.03 11.05
CA LEU A 87 -13.23 7.91 11.99
C LEU A 87 -11.91 7.71 11.27
N ALA A 88 -11.85 6.79 10.30
CA ALA A 88 -10.63 6.54 9.56
C ALA A 88 -10.16 7.79 8.79
N PHE A 89 -11.05 8.44 8.04
CA PHE A 89 -10.67 9.60 7.23
C PHE A 89 -10.29 10.81 8.09
N GLU A 90 -11.01 11.06 9.18
CA GLU A 90 -10.68 12.11 10.14
C GLU A 90 -9.29 11.89 10.74
N LYS A 91 -8.98 10.67 11.19
CA LYS A 91 -7.70 10.35 11.83
C LYS A 91 -6.55 10.35 10.83
N ALA A 92 -6.77 9.87 9.62
CA ALA A 92 -5.77 9.92 8.55
C ALA A 92 -5.41 11.35 8.14
N GLU A 93 -6.40 12.25 8.09
CA GLU A 93 -6.16 13.67 7.82
C GLU A 93 -5.42 14.33 8.99
N LYS A 94 -5.88 14.15 10.23
CA LYS A 94 -5.28 14.81 11.40
C LYS A 94 -3.87 14.32 11.74
N LEU A 95 -3.61 13.02 11.62
CA LEU A 95 -2.36 12.41 12.05
C LEU A 95 -1.39 12.21 10.88
N GLY A 96 -1.91 11.83 9.71
CA GLY A 96 -1.13 11.53 8.51
C GLY A 96 -1.05 12.66 7.48
N ASN A 97 -1.82 13.73 7.68
CA ASN A 97 -2.03 14.78 6.69
C ASN A 97 -2.53 14.20 5.34
N VAL A 98 -3.27 13.09 5.36
CA VAL A 98 -3.81 12.42 4.16
C VAL A 98 -5.27 12.79 3.99
N ALA A 99 -5.56 13.59 2.96
CA ALA A 99 -6.94 13.90 2.59
C ALA A 99 -7.66 12.64 2.05
N PRO A 100 -8.95 12.43 2.41
CA PRO A 100 -9.75 11.36 1.84
C PRO A 100 -10.10 11.67 0.38
N LEU A 101 -9.83 10.71 -0.51
CA LEU A 101 -10.27 10.73 -1.90
C LEU A 101 -11.67 10.13 -2.09
N LEU A 102 -12.19 9.46 -1.06
CA LEU A 102 -13.50 8.83 -1.07
C LEU A 102 -14.45 9.63 -0.18
N ASP A 103 -15.64 9.91 -0.71
CA ASP A 103 -16.72 10.53 0.06
C ASP A 103 -17.49 9.45 0.85
N VAL A 104 -17.74 9.71 2.13
CA VAL A 104 -18.45 8.79 3.02
C VAL A 104 -19.89 8.56 2.55
N GLU A 105 -20.59 9.59 2.07
CA GLU A 105 -21.96 9.45 1.58
C GLU A 105 -22.04 8.52 0.37
N ASP A 106 -21.06 8.61 -0.53
CA ASP A 106 -20.98 7.74 -1.69
C ASP A 106 -20.62 6.29 -1.30
N LEU A 107 -19.76 6.11 -0.30
CA LEU A 107 -19.46 4.80 0.29
C LEU A 107 -20.64 4.19 1.05
N MET A 108 -21.55 5.01 1.57
CA MET A 108 -22.80 4.52 2.18
C MET A 108 -23.82 4.10 1.13
N ARG A 109 -23.90 4.83 0.02
CA ARG A 109 -24.77 4.47 -1.12
C ARG A 109 -24.29 3.22 -1.83
N MET A 110 -22.97 3.03 -1.94
CA MET A 110 -22.37 1.88 -2.61
C MET A 110 -21.96 0.80 -1.61
N LYS A 111 -22.39 -0.46 -1.81
CA LYS A 111 -21.91 -1.58 -0.97
C LYS A 111 -20.43 -1.88 -1.16
N VAL A 112 -19.90 -1.60 -2.35
CA VAL A 112 -18.51 -1.89 -2.72
C VAL A 112 -17.89 -0.62 -3.31
N PRO A 113 -16.77 -0.12 -2.78
CA PRO A 113 -16.08 1.05 -3.32
C PRO A 113 -15.41 0.75 -4.67
N ASP A 114 -15.19 1.80 -5.48
CA ASP A 114 -14.38 1.67 -6.71
C ASP A 114 -12.93 1.34 -6.35
N TRP A 115 -12.44 0.25 -6.92
CA TRP A 115 -11.12 -0.28 -6.58
C TRP A 115 -9.95 0.63 -6.96
N LYS A 116 -10.13 1.52 -7.93
CA LYS A 116 -9.11 2.52 -8.30
C LYS A 116 -9.04 3.60 -7.23
N CYS A 117 -10.17 4.09 -6.74
CA CYS A 117 -10.20 5.09 -5.67
C CYS A 117 -9.58 4.55 -4.38
N VAL A 118 -9.95 3.33 -3.98
CA VAL A 118 -9.34 2.66 -2.82
C VAL A 118 -7.84 2.47 -3.06
N PHE A 119 -7.42 1.93 -4.20
CA PHE A 119 -6.01 1.72 -4.49
C PHE A 119 -5.19 3.02 -4.40
N THR A 120 -5.69 4.12 -4.96
CA THR A 120 -5.05 5.44 -4.84
C THR A 120 -5.00 5.92 -3.39
N GLN A 121 -6.07 5.75 -2.61
CA GLN A 121 -6.07 6.08 -1.18
C GLN A 121 -4.97 5.31 -0.43
N ILE A 122 -4.83 4.01 -0.71
CA ILE A 122 -3.80 3.17 -0.10
C ILE A 122 -2.40 3.58 -0.53
N GLN A 123 -2.20 4.02 -1.78
CA GLN A 123 -0.93 4.58 -2.22
C GLN A 123 -0.56 5.86 -1.46
N LEU A 124 -1.54 6.71 -1.12
CA LEU A 124 -1.31 7.88 -0.28
C LEU A 124 -0.92 7.49 1.15
N TYR A 125 -1.62 6.51 1.73
CA TYR A 125 -1.27 5.96 3.04
C TYR A 125 0.12 5.35 3.05
N TYR A 126 0.48 4.56 2.04
CA TYR A 126 1.82 4.02 1.90
C TYR A 126 2.86 5.16 1.83
N ARG A 127 2.64 6.18 1.00
CA ARG A 127 3.60 7.30 0.90
C ARG A 127 3.78 8.01 2.24
N ARG A 128 2.70 8.30 2.96
CA ARG A 128 2.77 9.10 4.19
C ARG A 128 3.18 8.28 5.42
N PHE A 129 2.55 7.14 5.61
CA PHE A 129 2.83 6.28 6.76
C PHE A 129 4.06 5.42 6.57
N HIS A 130 4.49 5.09 5.35
CA HIS A 130 5.66 4.23 5.17
C HIS A 130 6.93 5.00 4.73
N LEU A 131 6.81 6.09 3.98
CA LEU A 131 7.98 6.83 3.49
C LEU A 131 8.31 8.10 4.30
N GLU A 132 7.32 8.75 4.91
CA GLU A 132 7.54 9.96 5.73
C GLU A 132 7.75 9.68 7.23
N GLU A 133 7.75 8.41 7.63
CA GLU A 133 8.13 7.94 8.98
C GLU A 133 9.54 8.36 9.43
N GLY A 134 10.37 8.89 8.52
CA GLY A 134 11.70 9.40 8.84
C GLY A 134 11.74 10.66 9.71
N LYS A 135 10.61 11.20 10.19
CA LYS A 135 10.61 12.41 11.01
C LYS A 135 10.02 12.32 12.41
N ASN A 136 9.10 11.43 12.78
CA ASN A 136 8.50 11.49 14.14
C ASN A 136 7.71 10.27 14.71
N ALA A 137 7.75 9.04 14.17
CA ALA A 137 6.93 7.95 14.73
C ALA A 137 7.70 6.63 14.97
N HIS A 138 7.34 6.00 16.09
CA HIS A 138 7.81 4.74 16.65
C HIS A 138 7.95 3.63 15.60
N VAL A 139 9.19 3.14 15.44
CA VAL A 139 9.57 2.08 14.49
C VAL A 139 8.83 0.78 14.82
N PRO A 140 7.91 0.25 13.99
CA PRO A 140 7.42 -1.11 14.17
C PRO A 140 8.57 -2.11 13.92
N PRO A 141 8.63 -3.23 14.66
CA PRO A 141 9.76 -4.15 14.59
C PRO A 141 9.92 -4.71 13.18
N VAL A 142 11.13 -4.50 12.66
CA VAL A 142 11.68 -4.84 11.35
C VAL A 142 11.20 -6.20 10.82
N GLY A 143 10.60 -6.20 9.62
CA GLY A 143 10.38 -7.42 8.85
C GLY A 143 9.55 -7.24 7.58
N ILE A 144 10.24 -6.99 6.46
CA ILE A 144 9.77 -7.06 5.06
C ILE A 144 9.07 -5.79 4.53
N ILE A 145 9.86 -4.82 4.08
CA ILE A 145 9.49 -4.00 2.91
C ILE A 145 10.59 -4.14 1.85
N PRO A 146 10.28 -4.50 0.59
CA PRO A 146 11.20 -4.35 -0.52
C PRO A 146 11.48 -2.86 -0.77
N LYS A 147 12.75 -2.47 -0.62
CA LYS A 147 13.28 -1.14 -0.97
C LYS A 147 12.95 -0.79 -2.43
N VAL A 148 11.92 0.01 -2.65
CA VAL A 148 11.74 0.77 -3.90
C VAL A 148 12.61 2.02 -3.80
N ALA A 149 13.57 2.14 -4.71
CA ALA A 149 14.43 3.31 -4.83
C ALA A 149 13.58 4.57 -5.15
N PRO A 150 13.92 5.75 -4.60
CA PRO A 150 13.25 6.98 -4.96
C PRO A 150 13.44 7.28 -6.45
N PRO A 151 12.43 7.81 -7.17
CA PRO A 151 12.62 8.26 -8.54
C PRO A 151 13.62 9.42 -8.57
N PRO A 152 14.50 9.52 -9.59
CA PRO A 152 15.43 10.62 -9.72
C PRO A 152 14.65 11.93 -9.86
N ALA A 153 15.01 12.92 -9.04
CA ALA A 153 14.43 14.24 -9.03
C ALA A 153 14.51 14.86 -10.43
N ALA A 154 13.38 15.30 -10.96
CA ALA A 154 13.32 16.08 -12.19
C ALA A 154 14.04 17.40 -11.95
N THR A 155 15.15 17.60 -12.65
CA THR A 155 15.90 18.85 -12.71
C THR A 155 14.99 19.91 -13.33
N ALA A 156 14.52 20.86 -12.53
CA ALA A 156 13.91 22.08 -13.04
C ALA A 156 15.01 22.98 -13.63
N PRO A 157 14.88 23.52 -14.86
CA PRO A 157 15.77 24.55 -15.33
C PRO A 157 15.39 25.88 -14.67
N ALA A 158 16.32 26.44 -13.91
CA ALA A 158 16.29 27.82 -13.46
C ALA A 158 16.76 28.70 -14.62
N ASP A 159 15.82 29.38 -15.29
CA ASP A 159 16.14 30.53 -16.13
C ASP A 159 15.47 31.75 -15.50
N SER A 160 16.25 32.42 -14.67
CA SER A 160 15.94 33.76 -14.15
C SER A 160 17.02 34.67 -14.72
N GLU A 161 16.70 35.26 -15.87
CA GLU A 161 17.45 36.36 -16.47
C GLU A 161 17.22 37.63 -15.61
N PRO A 162 18.28 38.31 -15.12
CA PRO A 162 18.16 39.68 -14.69
C PRO A 162 18.82 40.61 -15.72
N LEU A 163 17.99 41.48 -16.27
CA LEU A 163 18.35 42.69 -17.00
C LEU A 163 19.16 43.63 -16.08
N ALA A 164 20.40 43.96 -16.45
CA ALA A 164 21.04 45.20 -16.01
C ALA A 164 22.15 45.66 -16.97
N SER A 165 21.91 46.83 -17.53
CA SER A 165 22.79 47.68 -18.34
C SER A 165 24.06 48.13 -17.60
N GLN A 166 25.14 48.36 -18.37
CA GLN A 166 26.16 49.43 -18.25
C GLN A 166 27.26 49.14 -19.30
N SER A 167 27.38 49.92 -20.38
CA SER A 167 28.12 51.19 -20.52
C SER A 167 29.63 51.02 -20.78
N THR A 168 30.12 51.76 -21.79
CA THR A 168 31.51 52.20 -22.07
C THR A 168 32.52 51.09 -22.39
N GLU A 169 33.29 51.11 -23.49
CA GLU A 169 33.99 52.21 -24.19
C GLU A 169 34.24 51.82 -25.67
#